data_AF-A0A7W7H1N0-F1
#
_entry.id   AF-A0A7W7H1N0-F1
#
_cell.length_a   1.000
_cell.length_b   1.000
_cell.length_c   1.000
_cell.angle_alpha   90.00
_cell.angle_beta   90.00
_cell.angle_gamma   90.00
#
_symmetry.space_group_name_H-M   'P 1'
#
loop_
_entity.id
_entity.type
_entity.pdbx_description
1 polymer ?
#
loop_
_entity_poly.entity_id
_entity_poly.type
_entity_poly.pdbx_seq_one_letter_code
_entity_poly.pdbx_strand_id
1 'polypeptide(L)'
;MSADAADVLAEMGRLKARSRALAHGGAWLPALVLAALPLLSIALYRSPFSSIAEAGGGTIEFPYWAGLPEQQRTSLGSYLFWLIAAPLAFGLVGQWYRHRERRAGVRVPWRIPVAAGATGLLCLLALFAAPSGQHGPGWAGAATSWWQGLLTPLLGVAAAVIALGIIERSAGITLSGLWMAALAWQFCATGLVGGLTGWQSWVLGGGSGPALGGQLTLGGMDRPAPALLIMTAPLVLTAVYRAVRQK
;
A
#
# COMPACT_ATOMS: atom_id res chain seq x y z
N MET A 1 22.36 -40.25 29.60
CA MET A 1 22.73 -39.92 28.20
C MET A 1 21.60 -39.31 27.36
N SER A 2 20.32 -39.32 27.78
CA SER A 2 19.22 -38.67 27.05
C SER A 2 19.10 -37.15 27.29
N ALA A 3 19.62 -36.64 28.41
CA ALA A 3 19.57 -35.22 28.76
C ALA A 3 20.40 -34.34 27.80
N ASP A 4 21.61 -34.78 27.42
CA ASP A 4 22.47 -34.04 26.48
C ASP A 4 21.85 -33.88 25.10
N ALA A 5 21.11 -34.89 24.62
CA ALA A 5 20.46 -34.82 23.30
C ALA A 5 19.30 -33.82 23.29
N ALA A 6 18.52 -33.74 24.38
CA ALA A 6 17.43 -32.78 24.52
C ALA A 6 17.97 -31.34 24.61
N ASP A 7 19.05 -31.13 25.36
CA ASP A 7 19.69 -29.81 25.49
C ASP A 7 20.33 -29.34 24.18
N VAL A 8 20.97 -30.22 23.43
CA VAL A 8 21.51 -29.89 22.09
C VAL A 8 20.40 -29.53 21.11
N LEU A 9 19.27 -30.25 21.11
CA LEU A 9 18.13 -29.92 20.25
C LEU A 9 17.47 -28.60 20.63
N ALA A 10 17.35 -28.31 21.93
CA ALA A 10 16.84 -27.03 22.42
C ALA A 10 17.77 -25.86 22.02
N GLU A 11 19.09 -26.06 22.08
CA GLU A 11 20.09 -25.07 21.67
C GLU A 11 20.09 -24.85 20.15
N MET A 12 20.01 -25.91 19.35
CA MET A 12 19.80 -25.80 17.89
C MET A 12 18.50 -25.08 17.55
N GLY A 13 17.43 -25.31 18.31
CA GLY A 13 16.16 -24.60 18.20
C GLY A 13 16.33 -23.10 18.47
N ARG A 14 17.03 -22.74 19.55
CA ARG A 14 17.36 -21.35 19.91
C ARG A 14 18.22 -20.68 18.85
N LEU A 15 19.27 -21.35 18.36
CA LEU A 15 20.16 -20.84 17.31
C LEU A 15 19.42 -20.65 15.98
N LYS A 16 18.53 -21.59 15.61
CA LYS A 16 17.70 -21.48 14.40
C LYS A 16 16.66 -20.37 14.52
N ALA A 17 16.09 -20.18 15.72
CA ALA A 17 15.16 -19.07 15.98
C ALA A 17 15.89 -17.72 15.91
N ARG A 18 17.10 -17.64 16.48
CA ARG A 18 17.94 -16.43 16.46
C ARG A 18 18.45 -16.10 15.06
N SER A 19 18.88 -17.09 14.28
CA SER A 19 19.29 -16.88 12.89
C SER A 19 18.10 -16.45 12.02
N ARG A 20 16.91 -17.03 12.24
CA ARG A 20 15.67 -16.65 11.56
C ARG A 20 15.24 -15.22 11.93
N ALA A 21 15.34 -14.83 13.19
CA ALA A 21 15.06 -13.47 13.64
C ALA A 21 16.05 -12.47 13.01
N LEU A 22 17.33 -12.80 12.96
CA LEU A 22 18.38 -11.98 12.33
C LEU A 22 18.26 -11.93 10.80
N ALA A 23 17.70 -12.95 10.16
CA ALA A 23 17.43 -12.97 8.71
C ALA A 23 16.17 -12.18 8.34
N HIS A 24 15.12 -12.22 9.15
CA HIS A 24 13.82 -11.60 8.83
C HIS A 24 13.51 -10.29 9.57
N GLY A 25 14.34 -9.83 10.51
CA GLY A 25 14.09 -8.59 11.26
C GLY A 25 14.00 -7.34 10.37
N GLY A 26 14.94 -7.12 9.46
CA GLY A 26 15.10 -5.84 8.75
C GLY A 26 14.02 -5.42 7.75
N ALA A 27 12.89 -6.12 7.65
CA ALA A 27 11.80 -5.77 6.73
C ALA A 27 10.99 -4.52 7.15
N TRP A 28 11.21 -3.98 8.36
CA TRP A 28 10.50 -2.80 8.86
C TRP A 28 10.78 -1.54 8.04
N LEU A 29 12.05 -1.28 7.68
CA LEU A 29 12.41 -0.08 6.92
C LEU A 29 11.84 -0.13 5.49
N PRO A 30 11.97 -1.24 4.73
CA PRO A 30 11.32 -1.37 3.44
C PRO A 30 9.80 -1.18 3.49
N ALA A 31 9.14 -1.72 4.52
CA ALA A 31 7.70 -1.54 4.71
C ALA A 31 7.33 -0.05 4.95
N LEU A 32 8.11 0.67 5.76
CA LEU A 32 7.91 2.11 5.96
C LEU A 32 8.15 2.93 4.70
N VAL A 33 9.20 2.61 3.94
CA VAL A 33 9.51 3.29 2.68
C VAL A 33 8.38 3.11 1.66
N LEU A 34 7.84 1.90 1.53
CA LEU A 34 6.70 1.63 0.64
C LEU A 34 5.40 2.26 1.15
N ALA A 35 5.19 2.33 2.47
CA ALA A 35 4.04 3.03 3.06
C ALA A 35 4.13 4.55 2.86
N ALA A 36 5.34 5.11 2.82
CA ALA A 36 5.55 6.53 2.60
C ALA A 36 5.10 6.99 1.20
N LEU A 37 5.16 6.12 0.18
CA LEU A 37 4.78 6.48 -1.20
C LEU A 37 3.31 6.93 -1.30
N PRO A 38 2.29 6.14 -0.91
CA PRO A 38 0.90 6.62 -0.91
C PRO A 38 0.66 7.80 0.03
N LEU A 39 1.38 7.89 1.14
CA LEU A 39 1.23 9.02 2.08
C LEU A 39 1.76 10.32 1.48
N LEU A 40 2.91 10.28 0.80
CA LEU A 40 3.46 11.44 0.12
C LEU A 40 2.62 11.84 -1.10
N SER A 41 1.91 10.89 -1.72
CA SER A 41 1.00 11.19 -2.83
C SER A 41 -0.20 12.06 -2.41
N ILE A 42 -0.47 12.21 -1.11
CA ILE A 42 -1.44 13.18 -0.57
C ILE A 42 -1.15 14.61 -1.07
N ALA A 43 0.12 14.98 -1.22
CA ALA A 43 0.51 16.31 -1.69
C ALA A 43 0.11 16.60 -3.15
N LEU A 44 -0.26 15.56 -3.92
CA LEU A 44 -0.67 15.69 -5.32
C LEU A 44 -2.11 16.16 -5.48
N TYR A 45 -2.93 16.10 -4.43
CA TYR A 45 -4.33 16.49 -4.48
C TYR A 45 -4.54 17.99 -4.22
N ARG A 46 -5.56 18.57 -4.86
CA ARG A 46 -5.94 19.98 -4.62
C ARG A 46 -6.51 20.17 -3.23
N SER A 47 -7.44 19.31 -2.86
CA SER A 47 -8.13 19.31 -1.57
C SER A 47 -7.87 17.98 -0.86
N PRO A 48 -6.68 17.78 -0.26
CA PRO A 48 -6.28 16.52 0.39
C PRO A 48 -7.16 16.16 1.60
N PHE A 49 -7.75 17.17 2.24
CA PHE A 49 -8.53 17.07 3.47
C PHE A 49 -9.85 17.82 3.29
N SER A 50 -10.78 17.25 2.54
CA SER A 50 -12.11 17.85 2.30
C SER A 50 -13.24 16.87 2.57
N SER A 51 -14.42 17.41 2.86
CA SER A 51 -15.66 16.65 2.87
C SER A 51 -16.29 16.63 1.48
N ILE A 52 -17.01 15.54 1.18
CA ILE A 52 -17.89 15.46 0.01
C ILE A 52 -18.91 16.60 -0.02
N ALA A 53 -19.37 17.06 1.14
CA ALA A 53 -20.37 18.13 1.24
C ALA A 53 -19.83 19.49 0.80
N GLU A 54 -18.51 19.69 0.82
CA GLU A 54 -17.85 20.96 0.52
C GLU A 54 -17.17 20.96 -0.86
N ALA A 55 -16.84 19.78 -1.39
CA ALA A 55 -16.16 19.65 -2.68
C ALA A 55 -17.16 19.72 -3.84
N GLY A 56 -17.20 20.88 -4.52
CA GLY A 56 -17.92 21.05 -5.79
C GLY A 56 -17.49 19.99 -6.81
N GLY A 57 -18.48 19.41 -7.51
CA GLY A 57 -18.32 18.32 -8.46
C GLY A 57 -17.44 18.69 -9.65
N GLY A 58 -16.12 18.51 -9.51
CA GLY A 58 -15.20 18.55 -10.64
C GLY A 58 -15.12 17.22 -11.35
N THR A 59 -14.66 17.27 -12.60
CA THR A 59 -14.47 16.10 -13.45
C THR A 59 -13.31 15.25 -12.92
N ILE A 60 -13.59 13.98 -12.60
CA ILE A 60 -12.57 13.00 -12.24
C ILE A 60 -12.08 12.34 -13.53
N GLU A 61 -10.78 12.45 -13.78
CA GLU A 61 -10.14 11.84 -14.95
C GLU A 61 -9.43 10.54 -14.55
N PHE A 62 -9.57 9.51 -15.40
CA PHE A 62 -8.73 8.31 -15.34
C PHE A 62 -7.70 8.35 -16.48
N PRO A 63 -6.54 7.69 -16.34
CA PRO A 63 -6.03 6.96 -15.18
C PRO A 63 -5.81 7.83 -13.92
N TYR A 64 -5.91 7.22 -12.73
CA TYR A 64 -5.87 7.96 -11.45
C TYR A 64 -4.44 8.27 -11.03
N TRP A 65 -3.81 9.23 -11.70
CA TRP A 65 -2.37 9.48 -11.59
C TRP A 65 -1.89 9.87 -10.18
N ALA A 66 -2.71 10.56 -9.39
CA ALA A 66 -2.39 10.86 -7.98
C ALA A 66 -2.55 9.64 -7.02
N GLY A 67 -3.20 8.57 -7.51
CA GLY A 67 -3.40 7.31 -6.82
C GLY A 67 -4.88 6.94 -6.63
N LEU A 68 -5.74 7.91 -6.30
CA LEU A 68 -7.17 7.72 -6.05
C LEU A 68 -8.00 8.63 -6.96
N PRO A 69 -9.30 8.30 -7.21
CA PRO A 69 -10.20 9.09 -8.04
C PRO A 69 -10.61 10.40 -7.36
N GLU A 70 -9.71 11.38 -7.38
CA GLU A 70 -9.96 12.72 -6.84
C GLU A 70 -9.15 13.78 -7.60
N GLN A 71 -9.56 15.05 -7.49
CA GLN A 71 -8.89 16.14 -8.20
C GLN A 71 -7.42 16.29 -7.81
N GLN A 72 -6.54 16.05 -8.77
CA GLN A 72 -5.12 16.31 -8.67
C GLN A 72 -4.77 17.77 -9.01
N ARG A 73 -3.66 18.26 -8.48
CA ARG A 73 -3.15 19.61 -8.75
C ARG A 73 -2.78 19.76 -10.23
N THR A 74 -1.91 18.86 -10.71
CA THR A 74 -1.46 18.78 -12.10
C THR A 74 -1.14 17.32 -12.45
N SER A 75 -1.45 16.90 -13.69
CA SER A 75 -1.13 15.55 -14.17
C SER A 75 0.38 15.33 -14.26
N LEU A 76 1.13 16.35 -14.69
CA LEU A 76 2.60 16.32 -14.76
C LEU A 76 3.24 16.10 -13.38
N GLY A 77 2.73 16.75 -12.34
CA GLY A 77 3.24 16.56 -10.97
C GLY A 77 3.07 15.12 -10.49
N SER A 78 1.93 14.51 -10.76
CA SER A 78 1.67 13.09 -10.47
C SER A 78 2.62 12.17 -11.24
N TYR A 79 2.89 12.45 -12.51
CA TYR A 79 3.86 11.68 -13.33
C TYR A 79 5.26 11.74 -12.75
N LEU A 80 5.77 12.95 -12.51
CA LEU A 80 7.10 13.16 -11.97
C LEU A 80 7.24 12.53 -10.59
N PHE A 81 6.20 12.63 -9.75
CA PHE A 81 6.19 12.00 -8.44
C PHE A 81 6.42 10.49 -8.55
N TRP A 82 5.63 9.75 -9.33
CA TRP A 82 5.79 8.30 -9.41
C TRP A 82 7.07 7.88 -10.12
N LEU A 83 7.48 8.61 -11.16
CA LEU A 83 8.73 8.34 -11.90
C LEU A 83 9.99 8.58 -11.07
N ILE A 84 9.93 9.42 -10.04
CA ILE A 84 11.07 9.73 -9.16
C ILE A 84 10.97 8.95 -7.86
N ALA A 85 9.83 9.05 -7.16
CA ALA A 85 9.65 8.51 -5.83
C ALA A 85 9.69 6.97 -5.82
N ALA A 86 9.08 6.29 -6.79
CA ALA A 86 9.09 4.83 -6.83
C ALA A 86 10.51 4.26 -7.00
N PRO A 87 11.31 4.64 -8.02
CA PRO A 87 12.68 4.13 -8.13
C PRO A 87 13.58 4.56 -6.96
N LEU A 88 13.40 5.75 -6.38
CA LEU A 88 14.10 6.13 -5.15
C LEU A 88 13.75 5.21 -3.98
N ALA A 89 12.47 4.88 -3.79
CA ALA A 89 12.02 3.97 -2.75
C ALA A 89 12.66 2.58 -2.92
N PHE A 90 12.65 2.02 -4.13
CA PHE A 90 13.32 0.73 -4.38
C PHE A 90 14.84 0.80 -4.25
N GLY A 91 15.45 1.93 -4.60
CA GLY A 91 16.87 2.20 -4.36
C GLY A 91 17.21 2.18 -2.87
N LEU A 92 16.41 2.85 -2.04
CA LEU A 92 16.56 2.85 -0.58
C LEU A 92 16.37 1.45 0.02
N VAL A 93 15.36 0.70 -0.44
CA VAL A 93 15.13 -0.69 -0.04
C VAL A 93 16.33 -1.57 -0.40
N GLY A 94 16.83 -1.47 -1.63
CA GLY A 94 18.00 -2.22 -2.09
C GLY A 94 19.27 -1.85 -1.32
N GLN A 95 19.51 -0.56 -1.10
CA GLN A 95 20.64 -0.07 -0.32
C GLN A 95 20.59 -0.56 1.13
N TRP A 96 19.41 -0.56 1.75
CA TRP A 96 19.20 -1.10 3.09
C TRP A 96 19.54 -2.59 3.17
N TYR A 97 19.03 -3.40 2.24
CA TYR A 97 19.36 -4.82 2.20
C TYR A 97 20.85 -5.08 1.96
N ARG A 98 21.49 -4.30 1.08
CA ARG A 98 22.93 -4.37 0.84
C ARG A 98 23.75 -3.98 2.08
N HIS A 99 23.33 -2.94 2.79
CA HIS A 99 23.96 -2.51 4.03
C HIS A 99 23.84 -3.60 5.11
N ARG A 100 22.69 -4.25 5.21
CA ARG A 100 22.43 -5.34 6.14
C ARG A 100 23.23 -6.59 5.81
N GLU A 101 23.36 -6.96 4.54
CA GLU A 101 24.24 -8.05 4.11
C GLU A 101 25.68 -7.82 4.58
N ARG A 102 26.20 -6.60 4.42
CA ARG A 102 27.55 -6.23 4.86
C ARG A 102 27.72 -6.27 6.38
N ARG A 103 26.71 -5.86 7.16
CA ARG A 103 26.81 -5.82 8.63
C ARG A 103 26.53 -7.15 9.32
N ALA A 104 25.58 -7.93 8.80
CA ALA A 104 25.13 -9.17 9.45
C ALA A 104 25.77 -10.43 8.86
N GLY A 105 26.48 -10.34 7.73
CA GLY A 105 27.11 -11.48 7.06
C GLY A 105 26.12 -12.48 6.44
N VAL A 106 24.82 -12.15 6.43
CA VAL A 106 23.76 -12.98 5.85
C VAL A 106 23.49 -12.52 4.43
N ARG A 107 23.64 -13.43 3.45
CA ARG A 107 23.22 -13.17 2.07
C ARG A 107 21.70 -13.01 2.02
N VAL A 108 21.25 -11.79 1.81
CA VAL A 108 19.84 -11.48 1.55
C VAL A 108 19.66 -11.30 0.05
N PRO A 109 18.63 -11.87 -0.59
CA PRO A 109 18.43 -11.75 -2.04
C PRO A 109 17.92 -10.35 -2.43
N TRP A 110 18.74 -9.31 -2.22
CA TRP A 110 18.45 -7.89 -2.48
C TRP A 110 18.12 -7.60 -3.95
N ARG A 111 18.49 -8.50 -4.86
CA ARG A 111 18.14 -8.42 -6.29
C ARG A 111 16.64 -8.57 -6.54
N ILE A 112 15.92 -9.29 -5.69
CA ILE A 112 14.48 -9.50 -5.85
C ILE A 112 13.69 -8.20 -5.65
N PRO A 113 13.88 -7.41 -4.57
CA PRO A 113 13.19 -6.13 -4.44
C PRO A 113 13.59 -5.11 -5.53
N VAL A 114 14.83 -5.15 -6.03
CA VAL A 114 15.24 -4.32 -7.17
C VAL A 114 14.54 -4.74 -8.46
N ALA A 115 14.45 -6.05 -8.72
CA ALA A 115 13.71 -6.57 -9.87
C ALA A 115 12.20 -6.27 -9.75
N ALA A 116 11.61 -6.43 -8.56
CA ALA A 116 10.23 -6.06 -8.28
C ALA A 116 9.99 -4.57 -8.50
N GLY A 117 10.95 -3.71 -8.12
CA GLY A 117 10.91 -2.29 -8.38
C GLY A 117 10.98 -1.93 -9.85
N ALA A 118 11.85 -2.60 -10.61
CA ALA A 118 11.94 -2.43 -12.06
C ALA A 118 10.65 -2.87 -12.76
N THR A 119 10.08 -4.02 -12.36
CA THR A 119 8.78 -4.49 -12.86
C THR A 119 7.66 -3.51 -12.50
N GLY A 120 7.65 -2.99 -11.28
CA GLY A 120 6.68 -1.97 -10.84
C GLY A 120 6.78 -0.69 -11.68
N LEU A 121 8.00 -0.23 -11.98
CA LEU A 121 8.26 0.90 -12.87
C LEU A 121 7.75 0.63 -14.30
N LEU A 122 7.97 -0.58 -14.83
CA LEU A 122 7.46 -0.98 -16.14
C LEU A 122 5.93 -1.01 -16.17
N CYS A 123 5.29 -1.52 -15.11
CA CYS A 123 3.83 -1.45 -14.98
C CYS A 123 3.32 0.00 -14.91
N LEU A 124 4.05 0.89 -14.23
CA LEU A 124 3.76 2.32 -14.16
C LEU A 124 3.89 2.98 -15.54
N LEU A 125 4.91 2.62 -16.32
CA LEU A 125 5.09 3.08 -17.70
C LEU A 125 3.99 2.57 -18.63
N ALA A 126 3.56 1.31 -18.48
CA ALA A 126 2.42 0.76 -19.21
C ALA A 126 1.11 1.47 -18.84
N LEU A 127 0.95 1.86 -17.56
CA LEU A 127 -0.15 2.70 -17.10
C LEU A 127 -0.17 4.05 -17.82
N PHE A 128 0.99 4.67 -18.06
CA PHE A 128 1.11 5.93 -18.80
C PHE A 128 0.67 5.83 -20.26
N ALA A 129 0.62 4.62 -20.83
CA ALA A 129 0.09 4.37 -22.16
C ALA A 129 -1.42 4.07 -22.19
N ALA A 130 -2.09 4.01 -21.03
CA ALA A 130 -3.51 3.70 -20.97
C ALA A 130 -4.39 4.86 -21.48
N PRO A 131 -5.53 4.57 -22.14
CA PRO A 131 -6.46 5.59 -22.60
C PRO A 131 -6.94 6.48 -21.44
N SER A 132 -6.97 7.79 -21.67
CA SER A 132 -7.54 8.76 -20.74
C SER A 132 -9.02 8.98 -21.00
N GLY A 133 -9.80 9.21 -19.95
CA GLY A 133 -11.20 9.57 -20.09
C GLY A 133 -11.77 10.14 -18.80
N GLN A 134 -13.01 10.61 -18.89
CA GLN A 134 -13.75 11.13 -17.73
C GLN A 134 -14.54 10.01 -17.07
N HIS A 135 -14.40 9.89 -15.75
CA HIS A 135 -15.28 9.06 -14.95
C HIS A 135 -16.59 9.84 -14.74
N GLY A 136 -17.73 9.23 -15.10
CA GLY A 136 -19.05 9.86 -14.90
C GLY A 136 -19.33 10.09 -13.40
N PRO A 137 -20.23 11.03 -13.05
CA PRO A 137 -20.56 11.32 -11.65
C PRO A 137 -21.13 10.07 -10.97
N GLY A 138 -20.38 9.53 -10.00
CA GLY A 138 -20.66 8.26 -9.30
C GLY A 138 -21.95 8.23 -8.47
N TRP A 139 -22.71 9.32 -8.42
CA TRP A 139 -23.98 9.44 -7.70
C TRP A 139 -25.19 9.06 -8.57
N ALA A 140 -25.05 9.08 -9.89
CA ALA A 140 -26.12 8.80 -10.85
C ALA A 140 -25.91 7.43 -11.52
N GLY A 141 -26.09 6.35 -10.76
CA GLY A 141 -26.22 5.00 -11.32
C GLY A 141 -24.99 4.46 -12.07
N ALA A 142 -23.78 4.87 -11.68
CA ALA A 142 -22.55 4.52 -12.40
C ALA A 142 -22.20 3.04 -12.22
N ALA A 143 -22.23 2.30 -13.34
CA ALA A 143 -21.75 0.93 -13.41
C ALA A 143 -20.30 0.84 -12.90
N THR A 144 -20.06 0.00 -11.90
CA THR A 144 -18.71 -0.33 -11.40
C THR A 144 -17.82 -0.71 -12.58
N SER A 145 -16.83 0.13 -12.89
CA SER A 145 -15.93 -0.13 -14.00
C SER A 145 -14.72 -0.89 -13.47
N TRP A 146 -14.88 -2.21 -13.35
CA TRP A 146 -13.90 -3.11 -12.74
C TRP A 146 -12.48 -2.95 -13.31
N TRP A 147 -12.38 -2.63 -14.60
CA TRP A 147 -11.11 -2.44 -15.31
C TRP A 147 -10.46 -1.09 -14.97
N GLN A 148 -11.23 -0.02 -14.76
CA GLN A 148 -10.70 1.28 -14.33
C GLN A 148 -10.11 1.21 -12.92
N GLY A 149 -10.63 0.30 -12.09
CA GLY A 149 -10.03 -0.06 -10.81
C GLY A 149 -8.57 -0.51 -10.91
N LEU A 150 -8.14 -1.01 -12.07
CA LEU A 150 -6.76 -1.44 -12.33
C LEU A 150 -5.85 -0.29 -12.73
N LEU A 151 -6.41 0.87 -13.08
CA LEU A 151 -5.67 2.02 -13.59
C LEU A 151 -5.20 2.97 -12.48
N THR A 152 -4.46 2.44 -11.50
CA THR A 152 -3.86 3.23 -10.42
C THR A 152 -2.43 2.79 -10.10
N PRO A 153 -1.50 3.74 -9.88
CA PRO A 153 -0.13 3.42 -9.43
C PRO A 153 -0.10 2.75 -8.05
N LEU A 154 -1.15 2.89 -7.23
CA LEU A 154 -1.25 2.27 -5.91
C LEU A 154 -1.26 0.74 -5.98
N LEU A 155 -1.80 0.15 -7.05
CA LEU A 155 -1.75 -1.30 -7.23
C LEU A 155 -0.32 -1.80 -7.47
N GLY A 156 0.51 -1.02 -8.16
CA GLY A 156 1.94 -1.30 -8.30
C GLY A 156 2.67 -1.30 -6.95
N VAL A 157 2.37 -0.31 -6.10
CA VAL A 157 2.90 -0.26 -4.73
C VAL A 157 2.42 -1.44 -3.90
N ALA A 158 1.12 -1.78 -3.96
CA ALA A 158 0.55 -2.90 -3.23
C ALA A 158 1.17 -4.23 -3.65
N ALA A 159 1.37 -4.46 -4.96
CA ALA A 159 2.08 -5.64 -5.48
C ALA A 159 3.51 -5.73 -4.95
N ALA A 160 4.23 -4.60 -4.87
CA ALA A 160 5.57 -4.55 -4.28
C ALA A 160 5.56 -4.90 -2.78
N VAL A 161 4.58 -4.41 -2.03
CA VAL A 161 4.39 -4.76 -0.61
C VAL A 161 4.08 -6.25 -0.44
N ILE A 162 3.22 -6.83 -1.27
CA ILE A 162 2.90 -8.27 -1.28
C ILE A 162 4.16 -9.09 -1.57
N ALA A 163 4.92 -8.72 -2.61
CA ALA A 163 6.16 -9.40 -2.96
C ALA A 163 7.18 -9.33 -1.80
N LEU A 164 7.34 -8.16 -1.19
CA LEU A 164 8.17 -7.99 0.00
C LEU A 164 7.72 -8.91 1.15
N GLY A 165 6.41 -8.96 1.43
CA GLY A 165 5.83 -9.82 2.45
C GLY A 165 6.08 -11.31 2.19
N ILE A 166 5.98 -11.76 0.93
CA ILE A 166 6.27 -13.15 0.53
C ILE A 166 7.76 -13.47 0.71
N ILE A 167 8.65 -12.59 0.24
CA ILE A 167 10.12 -12.77 0.34
C ILE A 167 10.54 -12.84 1.82
N GLU A 168 9.98 -11.96 2.65
CA GLU A 168 10.25 -11.88 4.08
C GLU A 168 9.41 -12.85 4.92
N ARG A 169 8.57 -13.69 4.26
CA ARG A 169 7.64 -14.64 4.89
C ARG A 169 6.81 -14.01 6.01
N SER A 170 6.36 -12.78 5.82
CA SER A 170 5.63 -11.99 6.79
C SER A 170 4.17 -11.84 6.39
N ALA A 171 3.30 -12.62 7.04
CA ALA A 171 1.85 -12.54 6.83
C ALA A 171 1.31 -11.12 7.06
N GLY A 172 1.82 -10.38 8.06
CA GLY A 172 1.38 -9.01 8.33
C GLY A 172 1.67 -8.05 7.17
N ILE A 173 2.86 -8.12 6.56
CA ILE A 173 3.21 -7.28 5.40
C ILE A 173 2.36 -7.71 4.19
N THR A 174 2.24 -9.01 3.93
CA THR A 174 1.43 -9.52 2.81
C THR A 174 -0.04 -9.11 2.93
N LEU A 175 -0.64 -9.29 4.11
CA LEU A 175 -2.03 -8.88 4.37
C LEU A 175 -2.21 -7.36 4.24
N SER A 176 -1.22 -6.58 4.66
CA SER A 176 -1.24 -5.12 4.47
C SER A 176 -1.23 -4.75 2.98
N GLY A 177 -0.41 -5.43 2.17
CA GLY A 177 -0.41 -5.21 0.72
C GLY A 177 -1.72 -5.62 0.05
N LEU A 178 -2.32 -6.75 0.46
CA LEU A 178 -3.63 -7.17 -0.02
C LEU A 178 -4.74 -6.18 0.36
N TRP A 179 -4.70 -5.67 1.59
CA TRP A 179 -5.60 -4.61 2.06
C TRP A 179 -5.47 -3.34 1.21
N MET A 180 -4.24 -2.89 0.95
CA MET A 180 -3.97 -1.76 0.08
C MET A 180 -4.53 -1.97 -1.33
N ALA A 181 -4.29 -3.15 -1.92
CA ALA A 181 -4.78 -3.49 -3.25
C ALA A 181 -6.32 -3.49 -3.33
N ALA A 182 -6.98 -4.08 -2.33
CA ALA A 182 -8.43 -4.17 -2.26
C ALA A 182 -9.07 -2.77 -2.18
N LEU A 183 -8.57 -1.90 -1.31
CA LEU A 183 -9.08 -0.54 -1.17
C LEU A 183 -8.77 0.33 -2.39
N ALA A 184 -7.55 0.27 -2.92
CA ALA A 184 -7.17 1.01 -4.12
C ALA A 184 -8.09 0.62 -5.29
N TRP A 185 -8.27 -0.68 -5.53
CA TRP A 185 -9.17 -1.18 -6.56
C TRP A 185 -10.63 -0.75 -6.32
N GLN A 186 -11.16 -0.92 -5.10
CA GLN A 186 -12.54 -0.54 -4.79
C GLN A 186 -12.80 0.95 -5.03
N PHE A 187 -11.94 1.82 -4.52
CA PHE A 187 -12.12 3.27 -4.69
C PHE A 187 -12.03 3.64 -6.17
N CYS A 188 -11.06 3.09 -6.90
CA CYS A 188 -10.85 3.37 -8.32
C CYS A 188 -11.95 2.78 -9.23
N ALA A 189 -12.51 1.61 -8.88
CA ALA A 189 -13.56 0.93 -9.65
C ALA A 189 -14.94 1.57 -9.46
N THR A 190 -15.19 2.14 -8.27
CA THR A 190 -16.45 2.82 -7.94
C THR A 190 -16.40 4.33 -8.19
N GLY A 191 -15.20 4.91 -8.33
CA GLY A 191 -15.00 6.36 -8.38
C GLY A 191 -15.28 7.07 -7.05
N LEU A 192 -15.55 6.32 -5.96
CA LEU A 192 -15.91 6.85 -4.65
C LEU A 192 -14.76 6.67 -3.67
N VAL A 193 -13.91 7.70 -3.56
CA VAL A 193 -12.85 7.73 -2.53
C VAL A 193 -13.50 7.73 -1.14
N GLY A 194 -13.11 6.77 -0.30
CA GLY A 194 -13.66 6.57 1.03
C GLY A 194 -15.09 5.99 1.06
N GLY A 195 -15.65 5.65 -0.11
CA GLY A 195 -16.97 5.03 -0.19
C GLY A 195 -16.97 3.61 0.36
N LEU A 196 -17.92 3.32 1.24
CA LEU A 196 -18.22 2.00 1.77
C LEU A 196 -19.33 1.35 0.94
N THR A 197 -19.13 0.09 0.58
CA THR A 197 -20.20 -0.73 0.00
C THR A 197 -21.22 -1.12 1.08
N GLY A 198 -22.40 -1.56 0.67
CA GLY A 198 -23.50 -1.91 1.59
C GLY A 198 -23.11 -2.92 2.66
N TRP A 199 -22.39 -3.97 2.29
CA TRP A 199 -21.96 -4.97 3.26
C TRP A 199 -20.92 -4.41 4.25
N GLN A 200 -20.04 -3.50 3.80
CA GLN A 200 -19.05 -2.87 4.66
C GLN A 200 -19.72 -1.96 5.69
N SER A 201 -20.67 -1.12 5.25
CA SER A 201 -21.42 -0.26 6.17
C SER A 201 -22.26 -1.09 7.15
N TRP A 202 -22.82 -2.22 6.71
CA TRP A 202 -23.58 -3.14 7.57
C TRP A 202 -22.70 -3.80 8.64
N VAL A 203 -21.51 -4.31 8.28
CA VAL A 203 -20.56 -4.88 9.23
C VAL A 203 -20.09 -3.82 10.24
N LEU A 204 -19.73 -2.63 9.77
CA LEU A 204 -19.29 -1.52 10.63
C LEU A 204 -20.41 -0.97 11.52
N GLY A 205 -21.67 -1.06 11.08
CA GLY A 205 -22.87 -0.74 11.85
C GLY A 205 -23.34 -1.83 12.82
N GLY A 206 -22.49 -2.84 13.10
CA GLY A 206 -22.80 -3.91 14.04
C GLY A 206 -23.88 -4.88 13.55
N GLY A 207 -24.07 -5.01 12.24
CA GLY A 207 -25.07 -5.87 11.64
C GLY A 207 -26.50 -5.33 11.71
N SER A 208 -26.66 -4.06 12.05
CA SER A 208 -27.96 -3.40 12.19
C SER A 208 -28.18 -2.34 11.09
N GLY A 209 -29.44 -2.20 10.65
CA GLY A 209 -29.86 -1.20 9.67
C GLY A 209 -29.68 -1.62 8.19
N PRO A 210 -30.19 -0.81 7.25
CA PRO A 210 -30.13 -1.10 5.82
C PRO A 210 -28.70 -0.92 5.28
N ALA A 211 -28.24 -1.90 4.51
CA ALA A 211 -26.91 -1.98 3.91
C ALA A 211 -26.77 -1.06 2.68
N LEU A 212 -27.00 0.24 2.86
CA LEU A 212 -27.05 1.22 1.76
C LEU A 212 -25.68 1.78 1.35
N GLY A 213 -24.61 1.35 2.03
CA GLY A 213 -23.27 1.91 1.87
C GLY A 213 -23.07 3.12 2.79
N GLY A 214 -21.95 3.79 2.63
CA GLY A 214 -21.61 4.94 3.46
C GLY A 214 -20.32 5.60 3.04
N GLN A 215 -19.84 6.53 3.87
CA GLN A 215 -18.58 7.22 3.66
C GLN A 215 -17.70 7.02 4.89
N LEU A 216 -16.46 6.59 4.68
CA LEU A 216 -15.42 6.63 5.71
C LEU A 216 -15.03 8.09 5.93
N THR A 217 -15.34 8.57 7.12
CA THR A 217 -14.98 9.92 7.56
C THR A 217 -13.98 9.79 8.71
N LEU A 218 -12.96 10.65 8.70
CA LEU A 218 -11.97 10.73 9.77
C LEU A 218 -11.95 12.17 10.28
N GLY A 219 -12.68 12.41 11.37
CA GLY A 219 -12.88 13.76 11.90
C GLY A 219 -13.71 14.67 10.98
N GLY A 220 -14.67 14.12 10.24
CA GLY A 220 -15.50 14.87 9.27
C GLY A 220 -14.84 15.12 7.92
N MET A 221 -13.64 14.59 7.70
CA MET A 221 -12.92 14.65 6.41
C MET A 221 -12.98 13.28 5.73
N ASP A 222 -13.21 13.29 4.42
CA ASP A 222 -13.65 12.09 3.73
C ASP A 222 -12.71 11.73 2.58
N ARG A 223 -12.00 12.72 2.02
CA ARG A 223 -11.23 12.55 0.78
C ARG A 223 -10.01 13.48 0.71
N PRO A 224 -8.98 13.06 -0.04
CA PRO A 224 -8.48 11.70 -0.28
C PRO A 224 -7.46 11.23 0.76
N ALA A 225 -6.93 12.14 1.61
CA ALA A 225 -5.92 11.79 2.61
C ALA A 225 -6.41 10.77 3.66
N PRO A 226 -7.62 10.86 4.23
CA PRO A 226 -8.13 9.85 5.16
C PRO A 226 -8.14 8.44 4.57
N ALA A 227 -8.52 8.30 3.29
CA ALA A 227 -8.51 7.03 2.60
C ALA A 227 -7.09 6.45 2.46
N LEU A 228 -6.11 7.29 2.08
CA LEU A 228 -4.70 6.88 1.98
C LEU A 228 -4.10 6.50 3.35
N LEU A 229 -4.50 7.19 4.42
CA LEU A 229 -4.11 6.86 5.79
C LEU A 229 -4.65 5.50 6.21
N ILE A 230 -5.95 5.24 6.03
CA ILE A 230 -6.59 3.94 6.34
C ILE A 230 -5.98 2.81 5.50
N MET A 231 -5.68 3.09 4.23
CA MET A 231 -5.09 2.13 3.31
C MET A 231 -3.66 1.73 3.74
N THR A 232 -2.86 2.67 4.24
CA THR A 232 -1.45 2.42 4.62
C THR A 232 -1.27 2.03 6.08
N ALA A 233 -2.26 2.29 6.95
CA ALA A 233 -2.15 2.07 8.39
C ALA A 233 -1.71 0.65 8.79
N PRO A 234 -2.25 -0.46 8.24
CA PRO A 234 -1.80 -1.79 8.62
C PRO A 234 -0.31 -2.04 8.33
N LEU A 235 0.19 -1.49 7.21
CA LEU A 235 1.59 -1.62 6.83
C LEU A 235 2.50 -0.84 7.79
N VAL A 236 2.12 0.41 8.11
CA VAL A 236 2.86 1.26 9.06
C VAL A 236 2.88 0.63 10.45
N LEU A 237 1.74 0.19 10.96
CA LEU A 237 1.63 -0.45 12.28
C LEU A 237 2.48 -1.72 12.35
N THR A 238 2.41 -2.57 11.32
CA THR A 238 3.24 -3.78 11.24
C THR A 238 4.72 -3.44 11.22
N ALA A 239 5.11 -2.42 10.45
CA ALA A 239 6.50 -1.99 10.35
C ALA A 239 7.03 -1.42 11.67
N VAL A 240 6.27 -0.53 12.31
CA VAL A 240 6.61 0.06 13.62
C VAL A 240 6.70 -1.03 14.69
N TYR A 241 5.72 -1.92 14.76
CA TYR A 241 5.74 -3.05 15.70
C TYR A 241 7.01 -3.90 15.55
N ARG A 242 7.42 -4.19 14.31
CA ARG A 242 8.65 -4.94 14.04
C ARG A 242 9.92 -4.15 14.37
N ALA A 243 9.92 -2.83 14.17
CA ALA A 243 11.04 -1.96 14.52
C ALA A 243 11.24 -1.90 16.05
N VAL A 244 10.15 -1.81 16.82
CA VAL A 244 10.19 -1.82 18.29
C VAL A 244 10.69 -3.16 18.82
N ARG A 245 10.21 -4.29 18.29
CA ARG A 245 10.62 -5.64 18.71
C ARG A 245 12.05 -6.05 18.30
N GLN A 246 12.74 -5.23 17.52
CA GLN A 246 14.13 -5.47 17.11
C GLN A 246 15.17 -4.74 17.95
N LYS A 247 14.73 -3.78 18.76
CA LYS A 247 15.55 -3.19 19.82
C LYS A 247 15.51 -4.11 21.04
#